data_AF-A0A7W9PKE4-F1
#
_entry.id   AF-A0A7W9PKE4-F1
#
_cell.length_a   1.000
_cell.length_b   1.000
_cell.length_c   1.000
_cell.angle_alpha   90.00
_cell.angle_beta   90.00
_cell.angle_gamma   90.00
#
_symmetry.space_group_name_H-M   'P 1'
#
loop_
_entity.id
_entity.type
_entity.pdbx_description
1 polymer ?
#
loop_
_entity_poly.entity_id
_entity_poly.type
_entity_poly.pdbx_seq_one_letter_code
_entity_poly.pdbx_strand_id
1 'polypeptide(L)'
;MKIARRFRYVVTTASAALVLAAPLGTTAAAADGPAPLYNSAQANFSNGNDPAGLADLHALLDDTPDDAQALALQAVWSDYVGDVITRETALNRLGAIDGGMAQGTRNLLGAIGAAVGTLPNPLPALVGPQTGIAVLGYGLLPDGSLRPELVDRLTAAWIQAVAAPMSPIVVTGGNPQNGVPEAVAMAGWLIGHGIPASRVLVEDRAGSTVQNALFSTRMLRDAGATSAVVVTSPSHIRRAVADFMVAGLPVVGAMTSTDQLVSQLPPPSRAGQRGIYLDATRTFLLPSSR
;
A
#
# COMPACT_ATOMS: atom_id res chain seq x y z
N MET A 1 -35.28 45.87 -2.53
CA MET A 1 -36.72 45.96 -2.20
C MET A 1 -37.09 44.70 -1.43
N LYS A 2 -37.39 44.82 -0.13
CA LYS A 2 -37.76 43.72 0.78
C LYS A 2 -39.22 43.34 0.55
N ILE A 3 -39.53 42.07 0.33
CA ILE A 3 -40.90 41.55 0.51
C ILE A 3 -40.81 40.26 1.32
N ALA A 4 -41.22 40.37 2.58
CA ALA A 4 -41.51 39.26 3.46
C ALA A 4 -42.96 38.82 3.26
N ARG A 5 -43.25 37.52 3.37
CA ARG A 5 -44.58 37.02 3.79
C ARG A 5 -44.46 35.64 4.46
N ARG A 6 -44.83 35.63 5.74
CA ARG A 6 -45.17 34.50 6.64
C ARG A 6 -46.39 33.73 6.07
N PHE A 7 -46.70 32.46 6.34
CA PHE A 7 -47.04 31.73 7.60
C PHE A 7 -47.57 30.35 7.08
N ARG A 8 -47.39 29.17 7.70
CA ARG A 8 -48.19 28.62 8.82
C ARG A 8 -47.64 27.24 9.21
N TYR A 9 -47.49 27.03 10.52
CA TYR A 9 -47.26 25.74 11.16
C TYR A 9 -48.55 24.90 11.14
N VAL A 10 -48.43 23.60 10.88
CA VAL A 10 -49.46 22.61 11.22
C VAL A 10 -48.91 21.77 12.37
N VAL A 11 -49.62 21.81 13.49
CA VAL A 11 -49.46 20.95 14.65
C VAL A 11 -50.35 19.73 14.43
N THR A 12 -49.78 18.54 14.45
CA THR A 12 -50.53 17.28 14.58
C THR A 12 -50.01 16.52 15.78
N THR A 13 -50.86 16.45 16.80
CA THR A 13 -50.75 15.59 17.98
C THR A 13 -51.12 14.16 17.61
N ALA A 14 -50.29 13.19 17.97
CA ALA A 14 -50.66 11.77 17.96
C ALA A 14 -50.10 11.08 19.20
N SER A 15 -50.97 10.26 19.79
CA SER A 15 -50.99 9.82 21.18
C SER A 15 -49.92 8.82 21.58
N ALA A 16 -49.53 8.89 22.86
CA ALA A 16 -48.69 7.92 23.54
C ALA A 16 -49.45 6.59 23.76
N ALA A 17 -48.80 5.48 23.41
CA ALA A 17 -49.14 4.15 23.90
C ALA A 17 -47.90 3.56 24.59
N LEU A 18 -47.98 3.43 25.90
CA LEU A 18 -46.98 2.81 26.76
C LEU A 18 -47.16 1.30 26.69
N VAL A 19 -46.18 0.56 26.18
CA VAL A 19 -46.08 -0.89 26.33
C VAL A 19 -44.77 -1.20 27.06
N LEU A 20 -44.91 -1.70 28.28
CA LEU A 20 -43.84 -2.32 29.06
C LEU A 20 -43.60 -3.74 28.53
N ALA A 21 -42.40 -4.01 28.02
CA ALA A 21 -41.89 -5.36 27.82
C ALA A 21 -40.41 -5.42 28.21
N ALA A 22 -40.07 -6.44 29.00
CA ALA A 22 -38.81 -6.69 29.69
C ALA A 22 -37.63 -6.97 28.72
N PRO A 23 -36.36 -7.02 29.19
CA PRO A 23 -35.21 -7.08 28.31
C PRO A 23 -35.08 -8.50 27.74
N LEU A 24 -35.25 -8.63 26.43
CA LEU A 24 -34.77 -9.79 25.70
C LEU A 24 -33.26 -9.59 25.51
N GLY A 25 -32.48 -10.35 26.28
CA GLY A 25 -31.07 -10.54 26.00
C GLY A 25 -30.92 -11.04 24.57
N THR A 26 -30.28 -10.25 23.73
CA THR A 26 -29.79 -10.73 22.44
C THR A 26 -28.50 -11.49 22.72
N THR A 27 -28.60 -12.81 22.74
CA THR A 27 -27.46 -13.68 22.48
C THR A 27 -26.85 -13.23 21.16
N ALA A 28 -25.58 -12.81 21.21
CA ALA A 28 -24.77 -12.67 20.02
C ALA A 28 -24.71 -14.05 19.37
N ALA A 29 -25.51 -14.25 18.32
CA ALA A 29 -25.38 -15.42 17.47
C ALA A 29 -23.98 -15.35 16.85
N ALA A 30 -23.20 -16.41 17.05
CA ALA A 30 -21.90 -16.58 16.42
C ALA A 30 -22.05 -16.37 14.91
N ALA A 31 -21.12 -15.59 14.37
CA ALA A 31 -21.05 -15.30 12.96
C ALA A 31 -20.49 -16.54 12.25
N ASP A 32 -21.33 -17.57 12.09
CA ASP A 32 -20.97 -18.85 11.50
C ASP A 32 -21.18 -18.79 9.98
N GLY A 33 -20.31 -18.03 9.31
CA GLY A 33 -20.24 -17.95 7.85
C GLY A 33 -18.81 -17.74 7.37
N PRO A 34 -18.54 -17.88 6.06
CA PRO A 34 -17.17 -17.82 5.53
C PRO A 34 -16.52 -16.42 5.61
N ALA A 35 -17.31 -15.35 5.63
CA ALA A 35 -16.79 -13.98 5.76
C ALA A 35 -16.17 -13.67 7.15
N PRO A 36 -16.82 -14.04 8.27
CA PRO A 36 -16.26 -13.92 9.62
C PRO A 36 -14.86 -14.49 9.81
N LEU A 37 -14.59 -15.71 9.32
CA LEU A 37 -13.27 -16.35 9.47
C LEU A 37 -12.20 -15.64 8.64
N TYR A 38 -12.51 -15.24 7.41
CA TYR A 38 -11.58 -14.46 6.59
C TYR A 38 -11.22 -13.11 7.25
N ASN A 39 -12.22 -12.42 7.80
CA ASN A 39 -12.04 -11.15 8.49
C ASN A 39 -11.24 -11.32 9.79
N SER A 40 -11.52 -12.38 10.55
CA SER A 40 -10.77 -12.76 11.75
C SER A 40 -9.30 -13.05 11.42
N ALA A 41 -9.04 -13.81 10.35
CA ALA A 41 -7.68 -14.10 9.89
C ALA A 41 -6.89 -12.81 9.59
N GLN A 42 -7.46 -11.90 8.79
CA GLN A 42 -6.85 -10.61 8.46
C GLN A 42 -6.56 -9.75 9.70
N ALA A 43 -7.47 -9.75 10.68
CA ALA A 43 -7.27 -9.05 11.95
C ALA A 43 -6.13 -9.69 12.75
N ASN A 44 -6.09 -11.02 12.85
CA ASN A 44 -5.05 -11.77 13.53
C ASN A 44 -3.66 -11.49 12.92
N PHE A 45 -3.53 -11.51 11.60
CA PHE A 45 -2.27 -11.18 10.93
C PHE A 45 -1.83 -9.73 11.14
N SER A 46 -2.78 -8.79 11.13
CA SER A 46 -2.51 -7.37 11.41
C SER A 46 -2.02 -7.18 12.85
N ASN A 47 -2.57 -7.94 13.80
CA ASN A 47 -2.24 -7.90 15.22
C ASN A 47 -1.02 -8.76 15.61
N GLY A 48 -0.45 -9.50 14.67
CA GLY A 48 0.72 -10.36 14.90
C GLY A 48 0.41 -11.73 15.51
N ASN A 49 -0.84 -12.17 15.50
CA ASN A 49 -1.26 -13.49 15.93
C ASN A 49 -1.34 -14.47 14.75
N ASP A 50 -0.19 -14.73 14.11
CA ASP A 50 -0.12 -15.54 12.88
C ASP A 50 -0.68 -16.96 13.01
N PRO A 51 -0.44 -17.69 14.14
CA PRO A 51 -1.00 -19.03 14.31
C PRO A 51 -2.54 -19.02 14.32
N ALA A 52 -3.16 -18.04 14.97
CA ALA A 52 -4.62 -17.90 14.97
C ALA A 52 -5.14 -17.52 13.58
N GLY A 53 -4.45 -16.62 12.88
CA GLY A 53 -4.85 -16.26 11.51
C GLY A 53 -4.79 -17.44 10.53
N LEU A 54 -3.75 -18.27 10.62
CA LEU A 54 -3.66 -19.50 9.81
C LEU A 54 -4.70 -20.55 10.24
N ALA A 55 -5.02 -20.66 11.53
CA ALA A 55 -6.09 -21.53 12.01
C ALA A 55 -7.47 -21.12 11.47
N ASP A 56 -7.77 -19.81 11.47
CA ASP A 56 -9.00 -19.27 10.89
C ASP A 56 -9.09 -19.57 9.39
N LEU A 57 -7.99 -19.46 8.65
CA LEU A 57 -7.95 -19.82 7.23
C LEU A 57 -8.10 -21.32 6.98
N HIS A 58 -7.51 -22.17 7.83
CA HIS A 58 -7.73 -23.62 7.73
C HIS A 58 -9.21 -23.96 7.93
N ALA A 59 -9.83 -23.46 9.00
CA ALA A 59 -11.24 -23.69 9.26
C ALA A 59 -12.13 -23.19 8.11
N LEU A 60 -11.82 -22.02 7.54
CA LEU A 60 -12.52 -21.48 6.39
C LEU A 60 -12.40 -22.40 5.16
N LEU A 61 -11.21 -22.94 4.90
CA LEU A 61 -10.93 -23.78 3.73
C LEU A 61 -11.39 -25.24 3.90
N ASP A 62 -11.75 -25.67 5.10
CA ASP A 62 -12.45 -26.94 5.33
C ASP A 62 -13.91 -26.85 4.85
N ASP A 63 -14.57 -25.71 5.06
CA ASP A 63 -15.94 -25.45 4.62
C ASP A 63 -16.02 -24.95 3.16
N THR A 64 -15.04 -24.14 2.73
CA THR A 64 -14.98 -23.51 1.40
C THR A 64 -13.67 -23.83 0.69
N PRO A 65 -13.46 -25.08 0.26
CA PRO A 65 -12.16 -25.55 -0.22
C PRO A 65 -11.67 -24.86 -1.51
N ASP A 66 -12.57 -24.26 -2.27
CA ASP A 66 -12.26 -23.58 -3.54
C ASP A 66 -12.19 -22.05 -3.41
N ASP A 67 -12.10 -21.52 -2.19
CA ASP A 67 -11.97 -20.09 -1.96
C ASP A 67 -10.58 -19.58 -2.36
N ALA A 68 -10.49 -19.04 -3.58
CA ALA A 68 -9.25 -18.58 -4.17
C ALA A 68 -8.54 -17.49 -3.34
N GLN A 69 -9.29 -16.54 -2.77
CA GLN A 69 -8.70 -15.45 -1.97
C GLN A 69 -8.19 -15.97 -0.62
N ALA A 70 -8.89 -16.92 0.02
CA ALA A 70 -8.43 -17.54 1.25
C ALA A 70 -7.17 -18.39 1.01
N LEU A 71 -7.12 -19.14 -0.10
CA LEU A 71 -5.92 -19.89 -0.51
C LEU A 71 -4.73 -18.95 -0.80
N ALA A 72 -4.96 -17.84 -1.50
CA ALA A 72 -3.92 -16.84 -1.74
C ALA A 72 -3.40 -16.24 -0.43
N LEU A 73 -4.30 -15.88 0.50
CA LEU A 73 -3.94 -15.34 1.79
C LEU A 73 -3.19 -16.37 2.66
N GLN A 74 -3.61 -17.64 2.64
CA GLN A 74 -2.93 -18.74 3.32
C GLN A 74 -1.51 -18.90 2.78
N ALA A 75 -1.32 -18.94 1.47
CA ALA A 75 0.01 -19.02 0.87
C ALA A 75 0.93 -17.88 1.34
N VAL A 76 0.42 -16.64 1.36
CA VAL A 76 1.21 -15.48 1.79
C VAL A 76 1.63 -15.57 3.26
N TRP A 77 0.72 -15.92 4.16
CA TRP A 77 1.02 -15.96 5.60
C TRP A 77 1.73 -17.25 6.03
N SER A 78 1.55 -18.36 5.32
CA SER A 78 2.39 -19.56 5.46
C SER A 78 3.82 -19.29 5.04
N ASP A 79 4.05 -18.52 3.96
CA ASP A 79 5.38 -18.01 3.68
C ASP A 79 5.89 -17.20 4.86
N TYR A 80 5.13 -16.20 5.33
CA TYR A 80 5.49 -15.35 6.48
C TYR A 80 5.98 -16.13 7.70
N VAL A 81 5.35 -17.25 8.07
CA VAL A 81 5.79 -18.04 9.24
C VAL A 81 6.85 -19.10 8.91
N GLY A 82 7.22 -19.26 7.64
CA GLY A 82 8.20 -20.26 7.19
C GLY A 82 7.60 -21.66 6.96
N ASP A 83 6.28 -21.78 6.88
CA ASP A 83 5.58 -23.02 6.58
C ASP A 83 5.50 -23.26 5.06
N VAL A 84 6.58 -23.81 4.52
CA VAL A 84 6.72 -24.07 3.07
C VAL A 84 5.70 -25.11 2.58
N ILE A 85 5.34 -26.09 3.41
CA ILE A 85 4.43 -27.17 3.01
C ILE A 85 3.02 -26.61 2.80
N THR A 86 2.51 -25.84 3.77
CA THR A 86 1.19 -25.22 3.65
C THR A 86 1.17 -24.19 2.53
N ARG A 87 2.24 -23.40 2.37
CA ARG A 87 2.39 -22.46 1.25
C ARG A 87 2.24 -23.12 -0.12
N GLU A 88 3.02 -24.17 -0.39
CA GLU A 88 2.98 -24.85 -1.69
C GLU A 88 1.66 -25.58 -1.91
N THR A 89 1.09 -26.18 -0.86
CA THR A 89 -0.22 -26.83 -0.93
C THR A 89 -1.32 -25.84 -1.31
N ALA A 90 -1.33 -24.66 -0.67
CA ALA A 90 -2.28 -23.59 -0.97
C ALA A 90 -2.11 -23.08 -2.41
N LEU A 91 -0.88 -22.83 -2.88
CA LEU A 91 -0.59 -22.39 -4.24
C LEU A 91 -0.97 -23.42 -5.31
N ASN A 92 -0.80 -24.71 -5.03
CA ASN A 92 -1.19 -25.78 -5.95
C ASN A 92 -2.71 -25.89 -6.07
N ARG A 93 -3.43 -25.83 -4.94
CA ARG A 93 -4.90 -25.77 -4.92
C ARG A 93 -5.40 -24.53 -5.65
N LEU A 94 -4.83 -23.37 -5.33
CA LEU A 94 -5.18 -22.10 -5.98
C LEU A 94 -4.97 -22.18 -7.50
N GLY A 95 -3.87 -22.79 -7.96
CA GLY A 95 -3.59 -22.96 -9.38
C GLY A 95 -4.60 -23.83 -10.13
N ALA A 96 -5.24 -24.78 -9.45
CA ALA A 96 -6.30 -25.60 -10.02
C ALA A 96 -7.63 -24.84 -10.17
N ILE A 97 -7.85 -23.79 -9.36
CA ILE A 97 -9.09 -23.00 -9.32
C ILE A 97 -8.96 -21.71 -10.14
N ASP A 98 -7.90 -20.96 -9.90
CA ASP A 98 -7.58 -19.68 -10.53
C ASP A 98 -6.07 -19.56 -10.76
N GLY A 99 -5.62 -19.98 -11.94
CA GLY A 99 -4.22 -19.92 -12.35
C GLY A 99 -3.66 -18.49 -12.41
N GLY A 100 -4.53 -17.50 -12.68
CA GLY A 100 -4.14 -16.09 -12.70
C GLY A 100 -3.83 -15.57 -11.30
N MET A 101 -4.71 -15.83 -10.33
CA MET A 101 -4.49 -15.51 -8.94
C MET A 101 -3.29 -16.27 -8.38
N ALA A 102 -3.13 -17.56 -8.69
CA ALA A 102 -1.96 -18.35 -8.29
C ALA A 102 -0.64 -17.73 -8.78
N GLN A 103 -0.58 -17.34 -10.05
CA GLN A 103 0.60 -16.68 -10.60
C GLN A 103 0.82 -15.30 -9.96
N GLY A 104 -0.24 -14.54 -9.74
CA GLY A 104 -0.20 -13.28 -9.01
C GLY A 104 0.35 -13.43 -7.59
N THR A 105 -0.09 -14.44 -6.85
CA THR A 105 0.41 -14.76 -5.50
C THR A 105 1.88 -15.17 -5.52
N ARG A 106 2.33 -15.95 -6.52
CA ARG A 106 3.75 -16.27 -6.70
C ARG A 106 4.58 -15.01 -7.00
N ASN A 107 4.09 -14.13 -7.87
CA ASN A 107 4.75 -12.86 -8.18
C ASN A 107 4.84 -11.97 -6.94
N LEU A 108 3.79 -11.94 -6.12
CA LEU A 108 3.77 -11.24 -4.83
C LEU A 108 4.86 -11.77 -3.90
N LEU A 109 4.93 -13.09 -3.68
CA LEU A 109 5.95 -13.71 -2.84
C LEU A 109 7.37 -13.44 -3.36
N GLY A 110 7.57 -13.52 -4.68
CA GLY A 110 8.83 -13.16 -5.32
C GLY A 110 9.20 -11.68 -5.11
N ALA A 111 8.23 -10.77 -5.20
CA ALA A 111 8.42 -9.35 -4.94
C ALA A 111 8.83 -9.07 -3.49
N ILE A 112 8.21 -9.76 -2.52
CA ILE A 112 8.62 -9.67 -1.11
C ILE A 112 10.06 -10.15 -0.93
N GLY A 113 10.41 -11.32 -1.49
CA GLY A 113 11.77 -11.87 -1.39
C GLY A 113 12.82 -10.92 -1.97
N ALA A 114 12.56 -10.38 -3.17
CA ALA A 114 13.42 -9.37 -3.80
C ALA A 114 13.55 -8.12 -2.93
N ALA A 115 12.43 -7.59 -2.44
CA ALA A 115 12.38 -6.40 -1.60
C ALA A 115 13.14 -6.54 -0.29
N VAL A 116 13.06 -7.69 0.39
CA VAL A 116 13.82 -7.96 1.63
C VAL A 116 15.32 -7.92 1.36
N GLY A 117 15.75 -8.44 0.20
CA GLY A 117 17.13 -8.42 -0.26
C GLY A 117 17.61 -7.08 -0.84
N THR A 118 16.71 -6.15 -1.15
CA THR A 118 17.07 -4.85 -1.70
C THR A 118 17.92 -4.05 -0.71
N LEU A 119 19.13 -3.67 -1.15
CA LEU A 119 19.98 -2.76 -0.39
C LEU A 119 19.60 -1.31 -0.70
N PRO A 120 19.44 -0.45 0.32
CA PRO A 120 19.32 0.99 0.09
C PRO A 120 20.60 1.49 -0.61
N ASN A 121 20.45 2.23 -1.70
CA ASN A 121 21.56 2.66 -2.53
C ASN A 121 21.58 4.18 -2.69
N PRO A 122 22.63 4.90 -2.25
CA PRO A 122 22.72 6.34 -2.44
C PRO A 122 23.20 6.74 -3.86
N LEU A 123 23.51 5.76 -4.72
CA LEU A 123 23.99 6.00 -6.07
C LEU A 123 22.85 5.91 -7.10
N PRO A 124 22.85 6.76 -8.13
CA PRO A 124 21.85 6.69 -9.18
C PRO A 124 22.01 5.41 -10.00
N ALA A 125 20.89 4.82 -10.39
CA ALA A 125 20.86 3.74 -11.37
C ALA A 125 21.08 4.32 -12.78
N LEU A 126 21.86 3.62 -13.59
CA LEU A 126 22.06 3.96 -15.00
C LEU A 126 20.90 3.39 -15.82
N VAL A 127 19.91 4.23 -16.11
CA VAL A 127 18.65 3.83 -16.73
C VAL A 127 18.28 4.74 -17.91
N GLY A 128 17.40 4.23 -18.78
CA GLY A 128 16.95 4.92 -19.99
C GLY A 128 15.56 5.55 -19.85
N PRO A 129 15.04 6.18 -20.94
CA PRO A 129 13.74 6.86 -20.95
C PRO A 129 12.54 5.96 -20.65
N GLN A 130 12.66 4.64 -20.85
CA GLN A 130 11.61 3.66 -20.51
C GLN A 130 11.59 3.30 -19.02
N THR A 131 12.45 3.89 -18.21
CA THR A 131 12.43 3.74 -16.75
C THR A 131 11.96 5.06 -16.15
N GLY A 132 10.90 5.00 -15.36
CA GLY A 132 10.39 6.14 -14.61
C GLY A 132 11.07 6.29 -13.25
N ILE A 133 10.97 7.46 -12.63
CA ILE A 133 11.47 7.73 -11.27
C ILE A 133 10.27 7.98 -10.37
N ALA A 134 10.05 7.12 -9.37
CA ALA A 134 8.96 7.25 -8.41
C ALA A 134 9.49 7.79 -7.08
N VAL A 135 9.08 8.98 -6.68
CA VAL A 135 9.55 9.66 -5.47
C VAL A 135 8.43 9.68 -4.43
N LEU A 136 8.62 9.02 -3.30
CA LEU A 136 7.59 8.90 -2.27
C LEU A 136 7.72 10.00 -1.21
N GLY A 137 6.58 10.54 -0.80
CA GLY A 137 6.46 11.50 0.30
C GLY A 137 6.81 10.95 1.69
N TYR A 138 7.13 11.86 2.61
CA TYR A 138 7.41 11.69 4.04
C TYR A 138 6.53 12.58 4.94
N GLY A 139 5.66 13.41 4.35
CA GLY A 139 4.83 14.41 5.00
C GLY A 139 5.48 15.79 5.05
N LEU A 140 4.63 16.82 5.06
CA LEU A 140 5.02 18.22 5.27
C LEU A 140 5.02 18.59 6.76
N LEU A 141 5.64 19.73 7.08
CA LEU A 141 5.47 20.41 8.36
C LEU A 141 4.11 21.15 8.39
N PRO A 142 3.57 21.50 9.58
CA PRO A 142 2.26 22.14 9.71
C PRO A 142 2.11 23.46 8.94
N ASP A 143 3.21 24.17 8.71
CA ASP A 143 3.26 25.41 7.92
C ASP A 143 3.27 25.18 6.40
N GLY A 144 3.34 23.92 5.95
CA GLY A 144 3.41 23.51 4.55
C GLY A 144 4.83 23.36 4.01
N SER A 145 5.87 23.59 4.83
CA SER A 145 7.26 23.42 4.40
C SER A 145 7.69 21.94 4.36
N LEU A 146 8.71 21.65 3.56
CA LEU A 146 9.26 20.30 3.42
C LEU A 146 10.00 19.90 4.70
N ARG A 147 9.77 18.67 5.17
CA ARG A 147 10.60 18.09 6.25
C ARG A 147 12.02 17.83 5.76
N PRO A 148 13.04 17.88 6.63
CA PRO A 148 14.43 17.56 6.26
C PRO A 148 14.56 16.23 5.50
N GLU A 149 13.95 15.16 6.01
CA GLU A 149 13.95 13.85 5.35
C GLU A 149 13.29 13.88 3.95
N LEU A 150 12.25 14.71 3.76
CA LEU A 150 11.63 14.87 2.44
C LEU A 150 12.58 15.59 1.47
N VAL A 151 13.34 16.56 1.95
CA VAL A 151 14.40 17.23 1.18
C VAL A 151 15.50 16.23 0.81
N ASP A 152 15.88 15.32 1.71
CA ASP A 152 16.88 14.29 1.43
C ASP A 152 16.41 13.31 0.34
N ARG A 153 15.14 12.89 0.38
CA ARG A 153 14.52 12.08 -0.69
C ARG A 153 14.49 12.83 -2.02
N LEU A 154 14.14 14.11 -2.00
CA LEU A 154 14.10 14.96 -3.20
C LEU A 154 15.50 15.19 -3.78
N THR A 155 16.52 15.30 -2.92
CA THR A 155 17.92 15.40 -3.33
C THR A 155 18.36 14.11 -4.02
N ALA A 156 18.04 12.94 -3.46
CA ALA A 156 18.30 11.67 -4.13
C ALA A 156 17.57 11.57 -5.49
N ALA A 157 16.30 11.99 -5.54
CA ALA A 157 15.54 12.02 -6.79
C ALA A 157 16.14 12.96 -7.84
N TRP A 158 16.65 14.12 -7.41
CA TRP A 158 17.32 15.08 -8.28
C TRP A 158 18.61 14.48 -8.87
N ILE A 159 19.43 13.83 -8.06
CA ILE A 159 20.63 13.11 -8.55
C ILE A 159 20.25 12.05 -9.58
N GLN A 160 19.21 11.24 -9.30
CA GLN A 160 18.71 10.25 -10.26
C GLN A 160 18.20 10.90 -11.55
N ALA A 161 17.49 12.02 -11.45
CA ALA A 161 16.91 12.72 -12.58
C ALA A 161 17.96 13.41 -13.47
N VAL A 162 19.08 13.82 -12.89
CA VAL A 162 20.26 14.31 -13.62
C VAL A 162 20.96 13.16 -14.35
N ALA A 163 21.12 12.00 -13.70
CA ALA A 163 21.72 10.81 -14.31
C ALA A 163 20.83 10.18 -15.42
N ALA A 164 19.51 10.38 -15.34
CA ALA A 164 18.52 9.89 -16.30
C ALA A 164 17.65 11.04 -16.82
N PRO A 165 18.18 11.92 -17.70
CA PRO A 165 17.53 13.18 -18.08
C PRO A 165 16.24 13.03 -18.91
N MET A 166 15.98 11.83 -19.43
CA MET A 166 14.79 11.53 -20.26
C MET A 166 13.69 10.77 -19.51
N SER A 167 13.95 10.35 -18.27
CA SER A 167 12.96 9.59 -17.47
C SER A 167 11.83 10.50 -16.97
N PRO A 168 10.55 10.08 -17.04
CA PRO A 168 9.47 10.75 -16.34
C PRO A 168 9.63 10.56 -14.84
N ILE A 169 9.22 11.54 -14.07
CA ILE A 169 9.29 11.54 -12.61
C ILE A 169 7.88 11.65 -12.08
N VAL A 170 7.44 10.70 -11.27
CA VAL A 170 6.22 10.84 -10.47
C VAL A 170 6.63 11.16 -9.03
N VAL A 171 6.10 12.26 -8.50
CA VAL A 171 6.13 12.57 -7.06
C VAL A 171 4.76 12.22 -6.47
N THR A 172 4.74 11.47 -5.37
CA THR A 172 3.49 10.91 -4.81
C THR A 172 3.34 11.21 -3.32
N GLY A 173 2.16 11.73 -2.95
CA GLY A 173 1.82 12.10 -1.58
C GLY A 173 0.64 13.08 -1.53
N GLY A 174 -0.50 12.61 -1.01
CA GLY A 174 -1.76 13.34 -1.02
C GLY A 174 -2.19 14.00 0.27
N ASN A 175 -1.42 13.88 1.36
CA ASN A 175 -1.77 14.48 2.65
C ASN A 175 -1.44 15.98 2.66
N PRO A 176 -2.42 16.89 2.59
CA PRO A 176 -2.14 18.32 2.56
C PRO A 176 -1.74 18.84 3.94
N GLN A 177 -0.81 19.79 3.97
CA GLN A 177 -0.57 20.66 5.12
C GLN A 177 -0.67 22.10 4.67
N ASN A 178 -1.36 22.93 5.46
CA ASN A 178 -1.63 24.32 5.11
C ASN A 178 -2.23 24.49 3.69
N GLY A 179 -3.11 23.57 3.29
CA GLY A 179 -3.76 23.58 1.96
C GLY A 179 -2.88 23.12 0.79
N VAL A 180 -1.63 22.72 1.04
CA VAL A 180 -0.69 22.26 -0.01
C VAL A 180 -0.52 20.75 0.07
N PRO A 181 -0.90 19.98 -0.97
CA PRO A 181 -0.56 18.56 -1.07
C PRO A 181 0.96 18.37 -1.14
N GLU A 182 1.45 17.33 -0.49
CA GLU A 182 2.88 17.02 -0.44
C GLU A 182 3.52 16.88 -1.82
N ALA A 183 2.88 16.15 -2.73
CA ALA A 183 3.37 15.95 -4.10
C ALA A 183 3.53 17.28 -4.87
N VAL A 184 2.68 18.28 -4.61
CA VAL A 184 2.78 19.61 -5.23
C VAL A 184 4.03 20.34 -4.72
N ALA A 185 4.29 20.30 -3.41
CA ALA A 185 5.49 20.89 -2.83
C ALA A 185 6.78 20.20 -3.34
N MET A 186 6.75 18.87 -3.45
CA MET A 186 7.84 18.06 -4.02
C MET A 186 8.13 18.44 -5.48
N ALA A 187 7.10 18.60 -6.31
CA ALA A 187 7.27 19.03 -7.69
C ALA A 187 7.86 20.43 -7.79
N GLY A 188 7.36 21.38 -6.98
CA GLY A 188 7.91 22.73 -6.91
C GLY A 188 9.39 22.74 -6.55
N TRP A 189 9.81 21.89 -5.61
CA TRP A 189 11.22 21.75 -5.25
C TRP A 189 12.07 21.25 -6.42
N LEU A 190 11.68 20.15 -7.09
CA LEU A 190 12.44 19.60 -8.22
C LEU A 190 12.56 20.59 -9.38
N ILE A 191 11.46 21.27 -9.71
CA ILE A 191 11.41 22.27 -10.77
C ILE A 191 12.29 23.48 -10.41
N GLY A 192 12.23 23.94 -9.17
CA GLY A 192 13.10 25.01 -8.66
C GLY A 192 14.60 24.66 -8.71
N HIS A 193 14.94 23.37 -8.72
CA HIS A 193 16.31 22.86 -8.85
C HIS A 193 16.68 22.45 -10.30
N GLY A 194 15.93 22.96 -11.29
CA GLY A 194 16.29 22.86 -12.70
C GLY A 194 15.76 21.63 -13.44
N ILE A 195 14.91 20.81 -12.81
CA ILE A 195 14.22 19.73 -13.53
C ILE A 195 13.09 20.33 -14.39
N PRO A 196 13.02 20.03 -15.70
CA PRO A 196 11.92 20.51 -16.55
C PRO A 196 10.55 20.11 -16.01
N ALA A 197 9.63 21.07 -15.89
CA ALA A 197 8.27 20.82 -15.39
C ALA A 197 7.52 19.75 -16.20
N SER A 198 7.78 19.65 -17.50
CA SER A 198 7.19 18.61 -18.37
C SER A 198 7.60 17.18 -18.01
N ARG A 199 8.64 17.00 -17.19
CA ARG A 199 9.08 15.68 -16.70
C ARG A 199 8.44 15.29 -15.37
N VAL A 200 7.90 16.24 -14.62
CA VAL A 200 7.43 16.02 -13.25
C VAL A 200 5.91 15.88 -13.25
N LEU A 201 5.45 14.69 -12.91
CA LEU A 201 4.05 14.30 -12.79
C LEU A 201 3.67 14.26 -11.31
N VAL A 202 2.55 14.91 -10.96
CA VAL A 202 2.10 15.05 -9.57
C VAL A 202 0.98 14.04 -9.29
N GLU A 203 1.20 13.17 -8.31
CA GLU A 203 0.19 12.28 -7.73
C GLU A 203 -0.17 12.76 -6.32
N ASP A 204 -1.31 13.42 -6.17
CA ASP A 204 -1.71 14.13 -4.95
C ASP A 204 -2.89 13.46 -4.21
N ARG A 205 -3.16 12.18 -4.47
CA ARG A 205 -4.30 11.47 -3.86
C ARG A 205 -3.90 10.37 -2.89
N ALA A 206 -2.69 9.85 -2.96
CA ALA A 206 -2.27 8.76 -2.10
C ALA A 206 -2.18 9.16 -0.62
N GLY A 207 -2.88 8.43 0.24
CA GLY A 207 -2.80 8.51 1.70
C GLY A 207 -2.03 7.35 2.35
N SER A 208 -1.51 6.40 1.57
CA SER A 208 -0.77 5.23 2.08
C SER A 208 0.34 4.79 1.12
N THR A 209 1.27 3.94 1.60
CA THR A 209 2.32 3.33 0.76
C THR A 209 1.74 2.55 -0.41
N VAL A 210 0.69 1.76 -0.16
CA VAL A 210 -0.04 0.98 -1.17
C VAL A 210 -0.60 1.90 -2.25
N GLN A 211 -1.26 3.00 -1.87
CA GLN A 211 -1.81 3.95 -2.83
C GLN A 211 -0.71 4.67 -3.62
N ASN A 212 0.39 5.05 -2.97
CA ASN A 212 1.55 5.64 -3.64
C ASN A 212 2.03 4.73 -4.78
N ALA A 213 2.21 3.43 -4.51
CA ALA A 213 2.65 2.47 -5.52
C ALA A 213 1.64 2.27 -6.64
N LEU A 214 0.35 2.06 -6.31
CA LEU A 214 -0.70 1.82 -7.30
C LEU A 214 -0.92 3.03 -8.23
N PHE A 215 -0.99 4.24 -7.67
CA PHE A 215 -1.24 5.45 -8.45
C PHE A 215 0.00 5.87 -9.24
N SER A 216 1.19 5.81 -8.64
CA SER A 216 2.44 6.09 -9.37
C SER A 216 2.68 5.10 -10.49
N THR A 217 2.46 3.80 -10.26
CA THR A 217 2.63 2.77 -11.30
C THR A 217 1.76 3.05 -12.51
N ARG A 218 0.49 3.44 -12.30
CA ARG A 218 -0.40 3.82 -13.40
C ARG A 218 0.15 5.02 -14.17
N MET A 219 0.49 6.10 -13.47
CA MET A 219 0.99 7.33 -14.10
C MET A 219 2.31 7.12 -14.86
N LEU A 220 3.23 6.31 -14.31
CA LEU A 220 4.50 5.99 -14.98
C LEU A 220 4.27 5.18 -16.26
N ARG A 221 3.35 4.21 -16.23
CA ARG A 221 2.97 3.43 -17.42
C ARG A 221 2.30 4.31 -18.49
N ASP A 222 1.40 5.21 -18.08
CA ASP A 222 0.77 6.17 -18.98
C ASP A 222 1.80 7.12 -19.63
N ALA A 223 2.92 7.37 -18.94
CA ALA A 223 4.08 8.10 -19.45
C ALA A 223 5.08 7.23 -20.25
N GLY A 224 4.77 5.96 -20.52
CA GLY A 224 5.57 5.05 -21.33
C GLY A 224 6.67 4.29 -20.58
N ALA A 225 6.71 4.36 -19.24
CA ALA A 225 7.67 3.62 -18.45
C ALA A 225 7.28 2.13 -18.33
N THR A 226 8.27 1.25 -18.49
CA THR A 226 8.16 -0.21 -18.33
C THR A 226 8.80 -0.70 -17.04
N SER A 227 9.52 0.17 -16.34
CA SER A 227 10.20 -0.08 -15.06
C SER A 227 10.31 1.21 -14.25
N ALA A 228 10.70 1.11 -12.98
CA ALA A 228 10.93 2.27 -12.13
C ALA A 228 12.25 2.19 -11.35
N VAL A 229 12.84 3.37 -11.11
CA VAL A 229 13.67 3.63 -9.94
C VAL A 229 12.76 4.17 -8.85
N VAL A 230 12.72 3.50 -7.70
CA VAL A 230 11.98 3.96 -6.52
C VAL A 230 12.90 4.78 -5.63
N VAL A 231 12.43 5.93 -5.18
CA VAL A 231 13.18 6.89 -4.35
C VAL A 231 12.43 7.17 -3.05
N THR A 232 13.07 6.84 -1.92
CA THR A 232 12.54 7.08 -0.56
C THR A 232 13.67 6.93 0.49
N SER A 233 13.37 7.10 1.78
CA SER A 233 14.31 6.85 2.89
C SER A 233 14.82 5.40 2.92
N PRO A 234 16.05 5.15 3.43
CA PRO A 234 16.57 3.79 3.61
C PRO A 234 15.68 2.86 4.44
N SER A 235 15.03 3.39 5.48
CA SER A 235 14.10 2.61 6.33
C SER A 235 12.81 2.20 5.61
N HIS A 236 12.46 2.87 4.52
CA HIS A 236 11.22 2.68 3.79
C HIS A 236 11.39 1.93 2.46
N ILE A 237 12.61 1.91 1.90
CA ILE A 237 12.85 1.49 0.52
C ILE A 237 12.38 0.07 0.23
N ARG A 238 12.58 -0.89 1.15
CA ARG A 238 12.17 -2.28 0.94
C ARG A 238 10.66 -2.43 0.82
N ARG A 239 9.92 -1.76 1.69
CA ARG A 239 8.44 -1.78 1.64
C ARG A 239 7.93 -1.17 0.33
N ALA A 240 8.48 -0.02 -0.05
CA ALA A 240 8.14 0.63 -1.32
C ALA A 240 8.48 -0.26 -2.54
N VAL A 241 9.65 -0.91 -2.56
CA VAL A 241 10.04 -1.81 -3.65
C VAL A 241 9.06 -2.98 -3.79
N ALA A 242 8.66 -3.61 -2.69
CA ALA A 242 7.67 -4.67 -2.71
C ALA A 242 6.35 -4.18 -3.33
N ASP A 243 5.84 -3.03 -2.87
CA ASP A 243 4.58 -2.48 -3.36
C ASP A 243 4.63 -2.15 -4.85
N PHE A 244 5.70 -1.51 -5.35
CA PHE A 244 5.82 -1.21 -6.78
C PHE A 244 5.90 -2.48 -7.64
N MET A 245 6.64 -3.49 -7.19
CA MET A 245 6.71 -4.78 -7.88
C MET A 245 5.36 -5.51 -7.89
N VAL A 246 4.63 -5.50 -6.76
CA VAL A 246 3.29 -6.10 -6.65
C VAL A 246 2.25 -5.33 -7.47
N ALA A 247 2.37 -4.00 -7.56
CA ALA A 247 1.56 -3.17 -8.45
C ALA A 247 1.86 -3.44 -9.95
N GLY A 248 2.86 -4.27 -10.23
CA GLY A 248 3.20 -4.75 -11.57
C GLY A 248 4.26 -3.92 -12.28
N LEU A 249 4.98 -3.03 -11.59
CA LEU A 249 6.09 -2.28 -12.19
C LEU A 249 7.44 -2.83 -11.71
N PRO A 250 8.26 -3.41 -12.61
CA PRO A 250 9.61 -3.85 -12.26
C PRO A 250 10.42 -2.70 -11.64
N VAL A 251 11.06 -2.95 -10.51
CA VAL A 251 11.95 -1.99 -9.85
C VAL A 251 13.39 -2.32 -10.21
N VAL A 252 14.04 -1.42 -10.95
CA VAL A 252 15.41 -1.59 -11.46
C VAL A 252 16.42 -0.70 -10.72
N GLY A 253 15.94 0.14 -9.80
CA GLY A 253 16.76 0.94 -8.89
C GLY A 253 16.00 1.28 -7.61
N ALA A 254 16.73 1.34 -6.50
CA ALA A 254 16.19 1.59 -5.16
C ALA A 254 17.02 2.68 -4.49
N MET A 255 16.84 3.91 -4.97
CA MET A 255 17.69 5.03 -4.58
C MET A 255 17.21 5.65 -3.27
N THR A 256 18.15 6.00 -2.39
CA THR A 256 17.84 6.57 -1.09
C THR A 256 18.77 7.73 -0.74
N SER A 257 18.41 8.50 0.29
CA SER A 257 19.38 9.37 0.95
C SER A 257 20.48 8.55 1.65
N THR A 258 21.51 9.24 2.13
CA THR A 258 22.56 8.65 2.98
C THR A 258 22.16 8.59 4.45
N ASP A 259 21.05 9.23 4.85
CA ASP A 259 20.65 9.27 6.25
C ASP A 259 20.25 7.86 6.75
N GLN A 260 20.77 7.48 7.91
CA GLN A 260 20.58 6.15 8.51
C GLN A 260 20.94 4.96 7.59
N LEU A 261 21.69 5.16 6.50
CA LEU A 261 21.97 4.13 5.50
C LEU A 261 22.57 2.86 6.12
N VAL A 262 23.58 3.03 6.99
CA VAL A 262 24.33 1.91 7.60
C VAL A 262 23.42 1.01 8.45
N SER A 263 22.47 1.59 9.19
CA SER A 263 21.56 0.80 10.03
C SER A 263 20.52 0.01 9.22
N GLN A 264 20.34 0.38 7.94
CA GLN A 264 19.38 -0.23 7.02
C GLN A 264 20.03 -1.17 6.00
N LEU A 265 21.35 -1.42 6.09
CA LEU A 265 22.05 -2.38 5.23
C LEU A 265 21.62 -3.84 5.51
N PRO A 266 21.53 -4.32 6.77
CA PRO A 266 21.08 -5.67 7.03
C PRO A 266 19.61 -5.87 6.61
N PRO A 267 19.23 -7.05 6.10
CA PRO A 267 17.83 -7.39 5.91
C PRO A 267 17.05 -7.31 7.24
N PRO A 268 15.78 -6.86 7.22
CA PRO A 268 14.96 -6.81 8.42
C PRO A 268 14.72 -8.22 8.99
N SER A 269 14.59 -8.31 10.32
CA SER A 269 14.13 -9.53 11.00
C SER A 269 12.76 -9.95 10.47
N ARG A 270 12.35 -11.20 10.71
CA ARG A 270 11.04 -11.66 10.22
C ARG A 270 9.87 -10.80 10.72
N ALA A 271 9.91 -10.42 12.00
CA ALA A 271 8.96 -9.47 12.58
C ALA A 271 8.99 -8.10 11.87
N GLY A 272 10.19 -7.61 11.51
CA GLY A 272 10.37 -6.38 10.74
C GLY A 272 9.85 -6.46 9.30
N GLN A 273 9.61 -7.66 8.76
CA GLN A 273 9.04 -7.87 7.43
C GLN A 273 7.51 -7.81 7.41
N ARG A 274 6.83 -7.87 8.55
CA ARG A 274 5.35 -7.90 8.62
C ARG A 274 4.68 -6.77 7.83
N GLY A 275 5.20 -5.56 7.94
CA GLY A 275 4.68 -4.40 7.19
C GLY A 275 4.76 -4.58 5.68
N ILE A 276 5.78 -5.30 5.18
CA ILE A 276 5.93 -5.62 3.75
C ILE A 276 4.86 -6.62 3.31
N TYR A 277 4.56 -7.64 4.11
CA TYR A 277 3.50 -8.62 3.80
C TYR A 277 2.11 -7.97 3.80
N LEU A 278 1.83 -7.15 4.81
CA LEU A 278 0.55 -6.44 4.93
C LEU A 278 0.33 -5.49 3.75
N ASP A 279 1.32 -4.71 3.36
CA ASP A 279 1.17 -3.80 2.22
C ASP A 279 1.13 -4.59 0.90
N ALA A 280 1.94 -5.63 0.72
CA ALA A 280 1.91 -6.49 -0.47
C ALA A 280 0.54 -7.14 -0.71
N THR A 281 -0.11 -7.69 0.33
CA THR A 281 -1.47 -8.26 0.19
C THR A 281 -2.50 -7.22 -0.25
N ARG A 282 -2.41 -5.99 0.27
CA ARG A 282 -3.30 -4.88 -0.09
C ARG A 282 -3.01 -4.37 -1.50
N THR A 283 -1.75 -4.26 -1.88
CA THR A 283 -1.32 -3.87 -3.22
C THR A 283 -1.75 -4.91 -4.26
N PHE A 284 -1.76 -6.19 -3.89
CA PHE A 284 -2.31 -7.28 -4.71
C PHE A 284 -3.85 -7.32 -4.73
N LEU A 285 -4.51 -6.40 -4.03
CA LEU A 285 -5.96 -6.26 -3.95
C LEU A 285 -6.66 -7.48 -3.34
N LEU A 286 -6.00 -8.22 -2.44
CA LEU A 286 -6.71 -9.14 -1.55
C LEU A 286 -7.62 -8.33 -0.62
N PRO A 287 -8.90 -8.71 -0.44
CA PRO A 287 -9.79 -7.96 0.43
C PRO A 287 -9.23 -7.86 1.84
N SER A 288 -9.26 -6.66 2.44
CA SER A 288 -8.97 -6.48 3.87
C SER A 288 -10.08 -7.05 4.76
N SER A 289 -11.28 -7.19 4.18
CA SER A 289 -12.46 -7.81 4.79
C SER A 289 -13.48 -8.22 3.71
N ARG A 290 -14.42 -9.08 4.05
CA ARG A 290 -15.59 -9.54 3.29
C ARG A 290 -16.88 -9.16 3.98
#